data_AF-A0A212FMG3-F1
#
_entry.id   AF-A0A212FMG3-F1
#
_cell.length_a   1.000
_cell.length_b   1.000
_cell.length_c   1.000
_cell.angle_alpha   90.00
_cell.angle_beta   90.00
_cell.angle_gamma   90.00
#
_symmetry.space_group_name_H-M   'P 1'
#
loop_
_entity.id
_entity.type
_entity.pdbx_description
1 polymer ?
#
loop_
_entity_poly.entity_id
_entity_poly.type
_entity_poly.pdbx_seq_one_letter_code
_entity_poly.pdbx_strand_id
1 'polypeptide(L)'
;MDENDFYKQTVQHLARCLSCIDPTPWEKVNTLFMLCPQVSTSFTVTPRSQEACIALGLYFLQSDLQHQDKLLPYFLKVLKCLTNAQFEEPMCRVKNGDREYFIK
;
A
#
# COMPACT_ATOMS: atom_id res chain seq x y z
N MET A 1 -13.01 3.27 -15.49
CA MET A 1 -12.47 2.73 -14.21
C MET A 1 -11.01 3.11 -14.18
N ASP A 2 -10.59 3.88 -13.19
CA ASP A 2 -9.20 4.26 -12.99
C ASP A 2 -8.38 3.01 -12.63
N GLU A 3 -7.30 2.70 -13.38
CA GLU A 3 -6.45 1.50 -13.15
C GLU A 3 -5.89 1.41 -11.73
N ASN A 4 -5.71 2.56 -11.07
CA ASN A 4 -5.24 2.65 -9.70
C ASN A 4 -6.26 2.06 -8.71
N ASP A 5 -7.55 2.27 -8.97
CA ASP A 5 -8.64 1.77 -8.13
C ASP A 5 -8.78 0.24 -8.25
N PHE A 6 -8.59 -0.32 -9.44
CA PHE A 6 -8.58 -1.76 -9.64
C PHE A 6 -7.42 -2.45 -8.91
N TYR A 7 -6.22 -1.88 -8.97
CA TYR A 7 -5.06 -2.40 -8.26
C TYR A 7 -5.29 -2.40 -6.75
N LYS A 8 -5.76 -1.27 -6.21
CA LYS A 8 -6.14 -1.13 -4.80
C LYS A 8 -7.11 -2.23 -4.37
N GLN A 9 -8.22 -2.39 -5.08
CA GLN A 9 -9.24 -3.38 -4.74
C GLN A 9 -8.66 -4.80 -4.75
N THR A 10 -7.84 -5.11 -5.75
CA THR A 10 -7.22 -6.43 -5.91
C THR A 10 -6.26 -6.74 -4.76
N VAL A 11 -5.37 -5.80 -4.40
CA VAL A 11 -4.36 -6.00 -3.36
C VAL A 11 -5.00 -6.08 -1.97
N GLN A 12 -6.01 -5.24 -1.70
CA GLN A 12 -6.77 -5.32 -0.45
C GLN A 12 -7.58 -6.62 -0.36
N HIS A 13 -8.17 -7.09 -1.45
CA HIS A 13 -8.87 -8.37 -1.48
C HIS A 13 -7.91 -9.53 -1.22
N LEU A 14 -6.72 -9.51 -1.85
CA LEU A 14 -5.67 -10.49 -1.60
C LEU A 14 -5.29 -10.51 -0.12
N ALA A 15 -5.03 -9.36 0.50
CA ALA A 15 -4.70 -9.27 1.92
C ALA A 15 -5.79 -9.88 2.83
N ARG A 16 -7.07 -9.65 2.52
CA ARG A 16 -8.20 -10.24 3.25
C ARG A 16 -8.29 -11.76 3.06
N CYS A 17 -8.11 -12.24 1.83
CA CYS A 17 -8.10 -13.68 1.58
C CYS A 17 -6.96 -14.37 2.34
N LEU A 18 -5.79 -13.74 2.39
CA LEU A 18 -4.65 -14.24 3.15
C LEU A 18 -4.92 -14.26 4.65
N SER A 19 -5.55 -13.21 5.20
CA SER A 19 -5.81 -13.13 6.64
C SER A 19 -6.85 -14.14 7.14
N CYS A 20 -7.72 -14.65 6.26
CA CYS A 20 -8.63 -15.75 6.59
C CYS A 20 -7.95 -17.12 6.65
N ILE A 21 -6.69 -17.27 6.22
CA ILE A 21 -5.97 -18.54 6.24
C ILE A 21 -5.23 -18.67 7.57
N ASP A 22 -5.60 -19.65 8.40
CA ASP A 22 -4.93 -19.95 9.66
C ASP A 22 -4.41 -21.39 9.69
N PRO A 23 -3.08 -21.62 9.80
CA PRO A 23 -1.98 -20.64 9.72
C PRO A 23 -1.65 -20.25 8.27
N THR A 24 -1.43 -18.95 7.98
CA THR A 24 -1.07 -18.53 6.63
C THR A 24 0.38 -18.94 6.30
N PRO A 25 0.64 -19.71 5.22
CA PRO A 25 2.00 -20.02 4.83
C PRO A 25 2.74 -18.76 4.35
N TRP A 26 4.00 -18.61 4.78
CA TRP A 26 4.82 -17.42 4.47
C TRP A 26 4.94 -17.17 2.97
N GLU A 27 4.97 -18.19 2.12
CA GLU A 27 5.07 -18.00 0.66
C GLU A 27 3.94 -17.14 0.07
N LYS A 28 2.73 -17.26 0.63
CA LYS A 28 1.57 -16.48 0.19
C LYS A 28 1.68 -15.03 0.67
N VAL A 29 2.09 -14.84 1.92
CA VAL A 29 2.36 -13.51 2.50
C VAL A 29 3.53 -12.84 1.78
N ASN A 30 4.57 -13.60 1.41
CA ASN A 30 5.72 -13.13 0.68
C ASN A 30 5.34 -12.57 -0.70
N THR A 31 4.31 -13.13 -1.33
CA THR A 31 3.79 -12.59 -2.60
C THR A 31 3.21 -11.19 -2.39
N LEU A 32 2.42 -10.97 -1.33
CA LEU A 32 1.92 -9.65 -0.96
C LEU A 32 3.06 -8.70 -0.53
N PHE A 33 4.05 -9.24 0.18
CA PHE A 33 5.22 -8.50 0.64
C PHE A 33 6.11 -8.02 -0.51
N MET A 34 6.30 -8.85 -1.55
CA MET A 34 7.06 -8.48 -2.75
C MET A 34 6.37 -7.40 -3.59
N LEU A 35 5.05 -7.23 -3.46
CA LEU A 35 4.32 -6.09 -4.05
C LEU A 35 4.57 -4.78 -3.31
N CYS A 36 5.00 -4.86 -2.04
CA CYS A 36 5.31 -3.70 -1.25
C CYS A 36 6.68 -3.13 -1.64
N PRO A 37 6.88 -1.82 -1.50
CA PRO A 37 8.11 -1.17 -1.90
C PRO A 37 9.29 -1.62 -1.03
N GLN A 38 10.38 -2.04 -1.65
CA GLN A 38 11.57 -2.48 -0.94
C GLN A 38 12.34 -1.28 -0.40
N VAL A 39 12.30 -1.12 0.93
CA VAL A 39 12.92 0.03 1.61
C VAL A 39 14.43 0.05 1.41
N SER A 40 14.89 1.00 0.60
CA SER A 40 16.28 1.26 0.22
C SER A 40 16.69 2.69 0.62
N THR A 41 17.95 3.08 0.41
CA THR A 41 18.49 4.41 0.77
C THR A 41 17.73 5.58 0.14
N SER A 42 17.09 5.37 -1.01
CA SER A 42 16.16 6.31 -1.65
C SER A 42 14.85 5.57 -1.90
N PHE A 43 13.77 6.00 -1.24
CA PHE A 43 12.47 5.34 -1.26
C PHE A 43 11.42 6.25 -1.89
N THR A 44 10.95 5.89 -3.07
CA THR A 44 9.87 6.61 -3.75
C THR A 44 8.54 5.96 -3.40
N VAL A 45 7.66 6.72 -2.75
CA VAL A 45 6.29 6.30 -2.44
C VAL A 45 5.41 6.65 -3.63
N THR A 46 5.15 5.65 -4.47
CA THR A 46 4.11 5.73 -5.49
C THR A 46 2.75 5.37 -4.88
N PRO A 47 1.63 5.86 -5.41
CA PRO A 47 0.29 5.49 -4.94
C PRO A 47 0.08 3.96 -4.94
N ARG A 48 0.67 3.25 -5.90
CA ARG A 48 0.65 1.77 -5.97
C ARG A 48 1.36 1.12 -4.78
N SER A 49 2.53 1.65 -4.43
CA SER A 49 3.33 1.15 -3.32
C SER A 49 2.68 1.41 -1.96
N GLN A 50 1.99 2.56 -1.83
CA GLN A 50 1.23 2.92 -0.65
C GLN A 50 0.07 1.94 -0.42
N GLU A 51 -0.73 1.65 -1.46
CA GLU A 51 -1.85 0.69 -1.36
C GLU A 51 -1.36 -0.72 -1.02
N ALA A 52 -0.21 -1.16 -1.54
CA ALA A 52 0.39 -2.43 -1.17
C ALA A 52 0.80 -2.46 0.31
N CYS A 53 1.48 -1.42 0.80
CA CYS A 53 1.83 -1.29 2.22
C CYS A 53 0.59 -1.30 3.13
N ILE A 54 -0.47 -0.59 2.74
CA ILE A 54 -1.74 -0.57 3.49
C ILE A 54 -2.36 -1.96 3.54
N ALA A 55 -2.45 -2.65 2.40
CA ALA A 55 -2.99 -4.00 2.35
C ALA A 55 -2.18 -4.98 3.20
N LEU A 56 -0.85 -4.86 3.20
CA LEU A 56 0.02 -5.66 4.07
C LEU A 56 -0.26 -5.39 5.56
N GLY A 57 -0.46 -4.12 5.94
CA GLY A 57 -0.85 -3.76 7.31
C GLY A 57 -2.23 -4.30 7.70
N LEU A 58 -3.17 -4.29 6.75
CA LEU A 58 -4.51 -4.82 6.94
C LEU A 58 -4.49 -6.35 7.15
N TYR A 59 -3.70 -7.06 6.34
CA TYR A 59 -3.40 -8.48 6.56
C TYR A 59 -2.82 -8.71 7.96
N PHE A 60 -1.81 -7.93 8.35
CA PHE A 60 -1.14 -8.09 9.65
C PHE A 60 -2.10 -7.95 10.84
N LEU A 61 -3.00 -6.96 10.77
CA LEU A 61 -4.01 -6.76 11.81
C LEU A 61 -5.09 -7.84 11.80
N GLN A 62 -5.53 -8.27 10.62
CA GLN A 62 -6.65 -9.19 10.49
C GLN A 62 -6.28 -10.66 10.67
N SER A 63 -4.99 -11.00 10.57
CA SER A 63 -4.44 -12.35 10.80
C SER A 63 -3.91 -12.54 12.23
N ASP A 64 -4.35 -11.73 13.20
CA ASP A 64 -3.87 -11.79 14.59
C ASP A 64 -2.33 -11.70 14.73
N LEU A 65 -1.72 -10.76 13.99
CA LEU A 65 -0.27 -10.46 14.03
C LEU A 65 0.61 -11.64 13.59
N GLN A 66 0.13 -12.47 12.67
CA GLN A 66 0.95 -13.49 12.04
C GLN A 66 2.19 -12.90 11.36
N HIS A 67 3.30 -13.66 11.43
CA HIS A 67 4.60 -13.28 10.86
C HIS A 67 5.14 -11.94 11.37
N GLN A 68 4.75 -11.52 12.58
CA GLN A 68 5.25 -10.30 13.23
C GLN A 68 6.77 -10.18 13.22
N ASP A 69 7.49 -11.29 13.39
CA ASP A 69 8.96 -11.33 13.36
C ASP A 69 9.56 -10.71 12.08
N LYS A 70 8.85 -10.83 10.94
CA LYS A 70 9.30 -10.31 9.64
C LYS A 70 8.61 -9.01 9.25
N LEU A 71 7.31 -8.89 9.53
CA LEU A 71 6.52 -7.73 9.13
C LEU A 71 6.80 -6.52 10.00
N LEU A 72 6.99 -6.70 11.30
CA LEU A 72 7.24 -5.61 12.25
C LEU A 72 8.55 -4.86 11.98
N PRO A 73 9.71 -5.52 11.77
CA PRO A 73 10.92 -4.80 11.37
C PRO A 73 10.79 -4.14 9.99
N TYR A 74 10.02 -4.72 9.06
CA TYR A 74 9.73 -4.08 7.79
C TYR A 74 8.93 -2.79 7.96
N PHE A 75 7.82 -2.81 8.71
CA PHE A 75 7.01 -1.61 8.97
C PHE A 75 7.82 -0.51 9.65
N LEU A 76 8.64 -0.87 10.66
CA LEU A 76 9.54 0.08 11.31
C LEU A 76 10.56 0.67 10.32
N LYS A 77 11.08 -0.15 9.41
CA LYS A 77 12.01 0.32 8.37
C LYS A 77 11.32 1.27 7.38
N VAL A 78 10.10 0.94 6.93
CA VAL A 78 9.26 1.82 6.09
C VAL A 78 9.04 3.15 6.81
N LEU A 79 8.60 3.13 8.07
CA LEU A 79 8.37 4.34 8.87
C LEU A 79 9.62 5.21 9.02
N LYS A 80 10.79 4.60 9.26
CA LYS A 80 12.07 5.34 9.32
C LYS A 80 12.45 5.95 7.98
N CYS A 81 12.20 5.25 6.89
CA CYS A 81 12.51 5.73 5.55
C CYS A 81 11.49 6.75 5.06
N LEU A 82 10.28 6.75 5.62
CA LEU A 82 9.21 7.69 5.30
C LEU A 82 9.63 9.15 5.50
N THR A 83 10.50 9.44 6.48
CA THR A 83 11.06 10.79 6.70
C THR A 83 11.91 11.28 5.52
N ASN A 84 12.52 10.37 4.76
CA ASN A 84 13.33 10.68 3.57
C ASN A 84 12.62 10.28 2.26
N ALA A 85 11.35 9.87 2.34
CA ALA A 85 10.63 9.35 1.20
C ALA A 85 10.29 10.47 0.22
N GLN A 86 10.48 10.18 -1.06
CA GLN A 86 9.98 11.02 -2.13
C GLN A 86 8.59 10.52 -2.49
N PHE A 87 7.56 11.31 -2.19
CA PHE A 87 6.20 10.97 -2.56
C PHE A 87 6.01 11.37 -4.02
N GLU A 88 5.69 10.39 -4.86
CA GLU A 88 5.25 10.69 -6.21
C GLU A 88 3.85 11.29 -6.07
N GLU A 89 3.73 12.59 -6.33
CA GLU A 89 2.43 13.25 -6.31
C GLU A 89 1.53 12.51 -7.30
N PRO A 90 0.37 11.96 -6.87
CA PRO A 90 -0.60 11.50 -7.83
C PRO A 90 -0.93 12.75 -8.65
N MET A 91 -0.69 12.73 -9.96
CA MET A 91 -1.12 13.82 -10.82
C MET A 91 -2.60 14.00 -10.56
N CYS A 92 -2.94 15.02 -9.77
CA CYS A 92 -4.29 15.47 -9.61
C CYS A 92 -4.69 15.86 -11.04
N ARG A 93 -5.41 14.97 -11.73
CA ARG A 93 -6.38 15.43 -12.70
C ARG A 93 -7.35 16.26 -11.86
N VAL A 94 -7.04 17.55 -11.75
CA VAL A 94 -8.04 18.58 -11.56
C VAL A 94 -9.17 18.16 -12.49
N LYS A 95 -10.29 17.72 -11.92
CA LYS A 95 -11.52 17.64 -12.69
C LYS A 95 -11.74 19.09 -13.12
N ASN A 96 -11.39 19.38 -14.35
CA ASN A 96 -11.56 20.68 -14.97
C ASN A 96 -13.08 20.78 -15.19
N GLY A 97 -13.80 21.10 -14.12
CA GLY A 97 -15.24 20.91 -14.01
C GLY A 97 -15.99 22.06 -13.34
N ASP A 98 -15.31 23.04 -12.74
CA ASP A 98 -15.95 24.20 -12.14
C ASP A 98 -15.22 25.49 -12.56
N ARG A 99 -15.16 25.75 -13.87
CA ARG A 99 -15.06 27.13 -14.37
C ARG A 99 -16.48 27.67 -14.52
N GLU A 100 -17.18 27.87 -13.40
CA GLU A 100 -18.30 28.80 -13.41
C GLU A 100 -17.74 30.22 -13.55
N TYR A 101 -18.00 30.80 -14.71
CA TYR A 101 -17.71 32.18 -15.06
C TYR A 101 -18.43 33.12 -14.10
N PHE A 102 -17.76 33.59 -13.06
CA PHE A 102 -18.19 34.82 -12.38
C PHE A 102 -17.53 36.02 -13.06
N ILE A 103 -18.17 36.46 -14.13
CA ILE A 103 -18.08 37.84 -14.62
C ILE A 103 -19.25 38.58 -13.98
N LYS A 104 -18.96 39.49 -13.05
CA LYS A 104 -19.76 40.71 -12.91
C LYS A 104 -18.90 41.85 -12.38
#